data_AF-A0A920J8M4-F1
#
_entry.id   AF-A0A920J8M4-F1
#
_cell.length_a   1.000
_cell.length_b   1.000
_cell.length_c   1.000
_cell.angle_alpha   90.00
_cell.angle_beta   90.00
_cell.angle_gamma   90.00
#
_symmetry.space_group_name_H-M   'P 1'
#
loop_
_entity.id
_entity.type
_entity.pdbx_description
1 polymer ?
#
loop_
_entity_poly.entity_id
_entity_poly.type
_entity_poly.pdbx_seq_one_letter_code
_entity_poly.pdbx_strand_id
1 'polypeptide(L)'
;MLKNLSLQTLFSISLLFLNSQLTANDAPIILPGAPGEESKNLDAEDATNIANTSYIEADVKFLQGMIVHHEQAILMSSMVGKRTNNPTIVDLADRIDASQEDEISFMEGWLKDRGENVPEENEHSMMSHHDMGDHDMSMHLDMVGMASPKQLKELENSKSTDFDRLFLQLMIAHHDGALEMVKDLKKFSGAAYDPILNEFVSDLVNDQGVEIERMNTIAVGLSDDPRSGLAHGLYTADEAILNLELIASLRKPTGFYDPSNPEGKGSEDLTEDNEGKTTEEISRSLRSPMLSFSNTDMAFRDDLLVAGSYHGFNMYKIDSDGIPNLISSVVCPGGQGDVSIVGDILIMSVEENRSRIDCGLEGVSRDASPERFRGIRIFDISDLERPKQVGAVQTCRGSHTHSVVDGPTADGKIIVYNSGTGGVRDDEEMEECVGNIAGDQRTALFRIDVIEIPISDPSKSRIVSSPAVFADPETGSLAGLWRGGDHGEILRILEEQISVMILQSSLSKDSCRCLLWKWNTF
;
A
#
# COMPACT_ATOMS: atom_id res chain seq x y z
N MET A 1 27.65 70.57 7.92
CA MET A 1 27.62 69.60 9.04
C MET A 1 27.71 68.21 8.42
N LEU A 2 28.54 67.30 8.95
CA LEU A 2 28.90 65.98 8.38
C LEU A 2 30.03 65.99 7.33
N LYS A 3 31.18 66.58 7.66
CA LYS A 3 32.49 66.11 7.19
C LYS A 3 33.27 65.80 8.46
N ASN A 4 33.73 64.56 8.63
CA ASN A 4 34.34 63.94 9.83
C ASN A 4 33.41 62.97 10.60
N LEU A 5 32.84 61.97 9.92
CA LEU A 5 32.75 60.66 10.55
C LEU A 5 34.07 59.95 10.26
N SER A 6 34.75 59.48 11.30
CA SER A 6 36.01 58.74 11.13
C SER A 6 35.70 57.39 10.49
N LEU A 7 36.67 56.81 9.80
CA LEU A 7 36.53 55.47 9.20
C LEU A 7 36.14 54.40 10.24
N GLN A 8 36.47 54.62 11.52
CA GLN A 8 36.04 53.77 12.64
C GLN A 8 34.53 53.87 12.92
N THR A 9 33.90 55.03 12.72
CA THR A 9 32.45 55.18 12.98
C THR A 9 31.60 54.54 11.88
N LEU A 10 32.08 54.53 10.63
CA LEU A 10 31.47 53.75 9.53
C LEU A 10 31.67 52.24 9.73
N PHE A 11 32.83 51.81 10.22
CA PHE A 11 33.08 50.40 10.54
C PHE A 11 32.22 49.88 11.70
N SER A 12 31.98 50.70 12.74
CA SER A 12 31.11 50.33 13.86
C SER A 12 29.62 50.25 13.46
N ILE A 13 29.15 51.08 12.52
CA ILE A 13 27.78 50.98 12.01
C ILE A 13 27.64 49.76 11.09
N SER A 14 28.65 49.44 10.28
CA SER A 14 28.67 48.19 9.49
C SER A 14 28.79 46.93 10.35
N LEU A 15 29.49 46.96 11.50
CA LEU A 15 29.52 45.84 12.45
C LEU A 15 28.22 45.68 13.26
N LEU A 16 27.44 46.75 13.44
CA LEU A 16 26.12 46.69 14.08
C LEU A 16 25.02 46.22 13.11
N PHE A 17 25.22 46.33 11.80
CA PHE A 17 24.32 45.80 10.77
C PHE A 17 24.70 44.41 10.24
N LEU A 18 25.86 43.86 10.63
CA LEU A 18 26.28 42.49 10.25
C LEU A 18 25.92 41.41 11.28
N ASN A 19 25.35 41.77 12.44
CA ASN A 19 24.94 40.81 13.47
C ASN A 19 23.43 40.53 13.52
N SER A 20 22.67 41.01 12.52
CA SER A 20 21.21 40.86 12.47
C SER A 20 20.71 40.08 11.25
N GLN A 21 21.58 39.34 10.56
CA GLN A 21 21.18 38.43 9.50
C GLN A 21 21.26 36.98 9.97
N LEU A 22 20.07 36.39 10.12
CA LEU A 22 19.75 34.96 10.17
C LEU A 22 20.33 34.16 11.35
N THR A 23 19.73 34.32 12.52
CA THR A 23 19.30 33.09 13.22
C THR A 23 18.10 32.58 12.43
N ALA A 24 18.33 31.68 11.48
CA ALA A 24 17.25 30.79 11.06
C ALA A 24 16.75 30.15 12.36
N ASN A 25 15.49 30.42 12.70
CA ASN A 25 14.84 29.78 13.82
C ASN A 25 14.62 28.33 13.36
N ASP A 26 15.63 27.47 13.50
CA ASP A 26 15.48 26.06 13.18
C ASP A 26 14.44 25.52 14.15
N ALA A 27 13.24 25.30 13.61
CA ALA A 27 12.15 24.69 14.34
C ALA A 27 12.65 23.37 14.93
N PRO A 28 12.43 23.11 16.24
CA PRO A 28 12.92 21.90 16.86
C PRO A 28 12.30 20.66 16.20
N ILE A 29 13.13 19.64 16.01
CA ILE A 29 12.71 18.30 15.62
C ILE A 29 12.49 17.49 16.89
N ILE A 30 11.29 16.94 17.06
CA ILE A 30 10.83 16.33 18.30
C ILE A 30 10.56 14.85 18.05
N LEU A 31 11.13 13.99 18.89
CA LEU A 31 10.75 12.58 19.03
C LEU A 31 9.92 12.43 20.31
N PRO A 32 8.60 12.23 20.22
CA PRO A 32 7.79 11.94 21.39
C PRO A 32 8.21 10.62 22.03
N GLY A 33 7.98 10.46 23.34
CA GLY A 33 8.10 9.17 24.03
C GLY A 33 6.77 8.42 24.09
N ALA A 34 6.71 7.37 24.92
CA ALA A 34 5.44 6.70 25.21
C ALA A 34 4.44 7.65 25.90
N PRO A 35 3.12 7.35 25.93
CA PRO A 35 2.13 8.22 26.55
C PRO A 35 2.53 8.67 27.97
N GLY A 36 2.65 9.99 28.18
CA GLY A 36 3.03 10.60 29.44
C GLY A 36 4.53 10.81 29.64
N GLU A 37 5.39 10.25 28.79
CA GLU A 37 6.84 10.47 28.80
C GLU A 37 7.22 11.79 28.13
N GLU A 38 8.38 12.34 28.52
CA GLU A 38 8.88 13.59 27.96
C GLU A 38 9.43 13.40 26.54
N SER A 39 9.04 14.30 25.64
CA SER A 39 9.58 14.34 24.28
C SER A 39 11.05 14.78 24.29
N LYS A 40 11.83 14.19 23.39
CA LYS A 40 13.26 14.47 23.20
C LYS A 40 13.46 15.33 21.96
N ASN A 41 14.44 16.22 22.00
CA ASN A 41 14.90 16.93 20.81
C ASN A 41 15.81 15.99 20.01
N LEU A 42 15.60 15.91 18.71
CA LEU A 42 16.50 15.28 17.77
C LEU A 42 17.40 16.35 17.14
N ASP A 43 18.67 16.02 16.95
CA ASP A 43 19.55 16.83 16.12
C ASP A 43 19.11 16.71 14.65
N ALA A 44 19.35 17.75 13.85
CA ALA A 44 19.02 17.74 12.42
C ALA A 44 19.82 16.66 11.67
N GLU A 45 21.06 16.38 12.10
CA GLU A 45 21.88 15.29 11.56
C GLU A 45 21.33 13.92 11.96
N ASP A 46 20.88 13.72 13.20
CA ASP A 46 20.20 12.49 13.64
C ASP A 46 18.87 12.30 12.90
N ALA A 47 18.05 13.34 12.75
CA ALA A 47 16.80 13.30 12.00
C ALA A 47 17.02 13.00 10.50
N THR A 48 18.12 13.51 9.93
CA THR A 48 18.54 13.20 8.56
C THR A 48 19.07 11.77 8.46
N ASN A 49 19.83 11.27 9.44
CA ASN A 49 20.31 9.90 9.49
C ASN A 49 19.18 8.88 9.71
N ILE A 50 18.15 9.24 10.47
CA ILE A 50 16.89 8.51 10.58
C ILE A 50 16.16 8.46 9.24
N ALA A 51 16.22 9.54 8.45
CA ALA A 51 15.74 9.58 7.07
C ALA A 51 16.68 8.88 6.06
N ASN A 52 17.96 8.67 6.40
CA ASN A 52 19.01 8.10 5.54
C ASN A 52 19.36 6.64 5.83
N THR A 53 18.94 6.04 6.95
CA THR A 53 19.00 4.59 7.15
C THR A 53 17.87 3.89 6.41
N SER A 54 17.75 4.20 5.11
CA SER A 54 16.57 3.91 4.33
C SER A 54 16.64 2.59 3.56
N TYR A 55 17.82 1.96 3.47
CA TYR A 55 17.97 0.76 2.69
C TYR A 55 18.91 -0.26 3.33
N ILE A 56 18.64 -1.53 3.04
CA ILE A 56 19.44 -2.67 3.48
C ILE A 56 20.17 -3.30 2.29
N GLU A 57 21.18 -4.14 2.55
CA GLU A 57 21.93 -4.84 1.48
C GLU A 57 21.01 -5.66 0.55
N ALA A 58 19.86 -6.14 1.05
CA ALA A 58 18.86 -6.82 0.23
C ALA A 58 18.22 -5.91 -0.83
N ASP A 59 18.05 -4.62 -0.55
CA ASP A 59 17.55 -3.62 -1.51
C ASP A 59 18.54 -3.42 -2.66
N VAL A 60 19.83 -3.30 -2.31
CA VAL A 60 20.92 -3.17 -3.28
C VAL A 60 20.97 -4.39 -4.19
N LYS A 61 20.95 -5.59 -3.61
CA LYS A 61 20.99 -6.86 -4.36
C LYS A 61 19.75 -7.06 -5.21
N PHE A 62 18.58 -6.66 -4.73
CA PHE A 62 17.35 -6.71 -5.50
C PHE A 62 17.42 -5.80 -6.72
N LEU A 63 17.85 -4.54 -6.56
CA LEU A 63 17.96 -3.61 -7.69
C LEU A 63 19.01 -4.06 -8.71
N GLN A 64 20.18 -4.53 -8.24
CA GLN A 64 21.19 -5.12 -9.11
C GLN A 64 20.65 -6.33 -9.89
N GLY A 65 19.89 -7.19 -9.19
CA GLY A 65 19.26 -8.35 -9.82
C GLY A 65 18.19 -7.96 -10.85
N MET A 66 17.34 -7.00 -10.49
CA MET A 66 16.23 -6.55 -11.32
C MET A 66 16.71 -5.79 -12.57
N ILE A 67 17.84 -5.06 -12.50
CA ILE A 67 18.48 -4.49 -13.70
C ILE A 67 18.80 -5.58 -14.73
N VAL A 68 19.49 -6.64 -14.30
CA VAL A 68 19.86 -7.77 -15.18
C VAL A 68 18.62 -8.51 -15.69
N HIS A 69 17.57 -8.60 -14.88
CA HIS A 69 16.29 -9.17 -15.26
C HIS A 69 15.64 -8.33 -16.38
N HIS A 70 15.51 -7.03 -16.20
CA HIS A 70 14.94 -6.09 -17.17
C HIS A 70 15.71 -6.04 -18.50
N GLU A 71 17.03 -6.12 -18.46
CA GLU A 71 17.87 -6.21 -19.67
C GLU A 71 17.50 -7.42 -20.54
N GLN A 72 17.08 -8.55 -19.94
CA GLN A 72 16.64 -9.72 -20.70
C GLN A 72 15.24 -9.49 -21.34
N ALA A 73 14.35 -8.74 -20.69
CA ALA A 73 13.08 -8.34 -21.29
C ALA A 73 13.31 -7.47 -22.54
N ILE A 74 14.19 -6.46 -22.44
CA ILE A 74 14.62 -5.60 -23.56
C ILE A 74 15.24 -6.45 -24.68
N LEU A 75 16.11 -7.40 -24.33
CA LEU A 75 16.70 -8.33 -25.30
C LEU A 75 15.62 -9.11 -26.05
N MET A 76 14.64 -9.70 -25.36
CA MET A 76 13.52 -10.42 -25.99
C MET A 76 12.64 -9.49 -26.84
N SER A 77 12.33 -8.28 -26.38
CA SER A 77 11.55 -7.27 -27.12
C SER A 77 12.25 -6.84 -28.41
N SER A 78 13.58 -6.66 -28.38
CA SER A 78 14.38 -6.31 -29.56
C SER A 78 14.31 -7.36 -30.69
N MET A 79 13.92 -8.59 -30.36
CA MET A 79 13.79 -9.69 -31.33
C MET A 79 12.53 -9.60 -32.18
N VAL A 80 11.52 -8.83 -31.77
CA VAL A 80 10.15 -8.82 -32.32
C VAL A 80 10.11 -8.30 -33.76
N GLY A 81 10.66 -7.11 -34.03
CA GLY A 81 10.52 -6.44 -35.33
C GLY A 81 11.12 -7.20 -36.53
N LYS A 82 12.00 -8.18 -36.29
CA LYS A 82 12.59 -9.03 -37.35
C LYS A 82 11.83 -10.34 -37.57
N ARG A 83 10.93 -10.71 -36.67
CA ARG A 83 10.36 -12.08 -36.57
C ARG A 83 8.86 -12.13 -36.71
N THR A 84 8.16 -11.04 -36.42
CA THR A 84 6.72 -10.94 -36.60
C THR A 84 6.33 -9.59 -37.20
N ASN A 85 5.20 -9.57 -37.87
CA ASN A 85 4.53 -8.35 -38.35
C ASN A 85 3.16 -8.16 -37.69
N ASN A 86 2.89 -8.90 -36.60
CA ASN A 86 1.67 -8.79 -35.82
C ASN A 86 1.68 -7.46 -35.03
N PRO A 87 0.84 -6.47 -35.39
CA PRO A 87 0.90 -5.14 -34.79
C PRO A 87 0.66 -5.18 -33.28
N THR A 88 -0.16 -6.11 -32.78
CA THR A 88 -0.43 -6.25 -31.35
C THR A 88 0.81 -6.67 -30.56
N ILE A 89 1.66 -7.53 -31.14
CA ILE A 89 2.91 -7.99 -30.51
C ILE A 89 3.99 -6.93 -30.63
N VAL A 90 4.06 -6.23 -31.77
CA VAL A 90 4.98 -5.10 -31.96
C VAL A 90 4.67 -3.99 -30.95
N ASP A 91 3.41 -3.56 -30.85
CA ASP A 91 3.00 -2.52 -29.90
C ASP A 91 3.19 -2.93 -28.43
N LEU A 92 3.10 -4.22 -28.12
CA LEU A 92 3.38 -4.73 -26.78
C LEU A 92 4.88 -4.66 -26.49
N ALA A 93 5.71 -5.14 -27.42
CA ALA A 93 7.16 -5.16 -27.25
C ALA A 93 7.74 -3.75 -27.13
N ASP A 94 7.26 -2.80 -27.95
CA ASP A 94 7.68 -1.39 -27.88
C ASP A 94 7.31 -0.74 -26.54
N ARG A 95 6.19 -1.16 -25.92
CA ARG A 95 5.79 -0.68 -24.59
C ARG A 95 6.67 -1.25 -23.49
N ILE A 96 6.91 -2.56 -23.53
CA ILE A 96 7.79 -3.25 -22.57
C ILE A 96 9.20 -2.68 -22.66
N ASP A 97 9.71 -2.48 -23.87
CA ASP A 97 11.04 -1.88 -24.10
C ASP A 97 11.16 -0.52 -23.42
N ALA A 98 10.21 0.39 -23.67
CA ALA A 98 10.21 1.72 -23.10
C ALA A 98 10.04 1.73 -21.57
N SER A 99 9.10 0.94 -21.02
CA SER A 99 8.89 0.91 -19.56
C SER A 99 10.10 0.32 -18.83
N GLN A 100 10.69 -0.76 -19.35
CA GLN A 100 11.81 -1.43 -18.72
C GLN A 100 13.10 -0.60 -18.80
N GLU A 101 13.30 0.19 -19.87
CA GLU A 101 14.41 1.17 -19.96
C GLU A 101 14.29 2.29 -18.91
N ASP A 102 13.07 2.82 -18.71
CA ASP A 102 12.80 3.84 -17.70
C ASP A 102 13.04 3.28 -16.28
N GLU A 103 12.60 2.03 -16.03
CA GLU A 103 12.80 1.33 -14.75
C GLU A 103 14.29 1.03 -14.49
N ILE A 104 15.06 0.57 -15.50
CA ILE A 104 16.52 0.40 -15.36
C ILE A 104 17.18 1.74 -14.99
N SER A 105 16.82 2.82 -15.69
CA SER A 105 17.38 4.16 -15.45
C SER A 105 17.15 4.62 -14.02
N PHE A 106 15.97 4.34 -13.48
CA PHE A 106 15.66 4.58 -12.07
C PHE A 106 16.56 3.77 -11.14
N MET A 107 16.66 2.44 -11.34
CA MET A 107 17.42 1.56 -10.46
C MET A 107 18.91 1.90 -10.46
N GLU A 108 19.49 2.19 -11.62
CA GLU A 108 20.87 2.65 -11.72
C GLU A 108 21.11 3.97 -10.99
N GLY A 109 20.19 4.93 -11.15
CA GLY A 109 20.26 6.23 -10.47
C GLY A 109 20.21 6.04 -8.95
N TRP A 110 19.27 5.22 -8.47
CA TRP A 110 19.12 4.91 -7.05
C TRP A 110 20.40 4.32 -6.44
N LEU A 111 21.05 3.39 -7.16
CA LEU A 111 22.32 2.76 -6.75
C LEU A 111 23.48 3.76 -6.78
N LYS A 112 23.62 4.53 -7.86
CA LYS A 112 24.68 5.55 -8.04
C LYS A 112 24.64 6.63 -6.96
N ASP A 113 23.45 7.13 -6.65
CA ASP A 113 23.25 8.19 -5.65
C ASP A 113 23.66 7.75 -4.23
N ARG A 114 23.63 6.44 -3.98
CA ARG A 114 24.01 5.82 -2.70
C ARG A 114 25.42 5.22 -2.70
N GLY A 115 26.17 5.40 -3.79
CA GLY A 115 27.55 4.91 -3.92
C GLY A 115 27.65 3.39 -4.06
N GLU A 116 26.56 2.72 -4.40
CA GLU A 116 26.50 1.28 -4.64
C GLU A 116 26.93 0.94 -6.07
N ASN A 117 27.40 -0.29 -6.27
CA ASN A 117 27.80 -0.75 -7.60
C ASN A 117 26.56 -0.95 -8.49
N VAL A 118 26.62 -0.42 -9.70
CA VAL A 118 25.66 -0.73 -10.77
C VAL A 118 26.24 -1.88 -11.61
N PRO A 119 25.46 -2.94 -11.92
CA PRO A 119 25.92 -4.00 -12.83
C PRO A 119 26.28 -3.40 -14.19
N GLU A 120 27.46 -3.69 -14.74
CA GLU A 120 27.83 -3.21 -16.08
C GLU A 120 27.19 -4.07 -17.18
N GLU A 121 26.75 -3.45 -18.29
CA GLU A 121 26.18 -4.10 -19.50
C GLU A 121 27.06 -5.22 -20.12
N ASN A 122 28.31 -5.39 -19.69
CA ASN A 122 29.31 -6.26 -20.35
C ASN A 122 29.72 -7.52 -19.57
N GLU A 123 29.10 -7.85 -18.43
CA GLU A 123 29.28 -9.17 -17.81
C GLU A 123 28.32 -10.25 -18.35
N HIS A 124 27.60 -9.98 -19.44
CA HIS A 124 26.80 -10.98 -20.19
C HIS A 124 27.62 -12.03 -20.96
N SER A 125 28.92 -12.12 -20.74
CA SER A 125 29.74 -13.18 -21.31
C SER A 125 29.57 -14.47 -20.50
N MET A 126 28.53 -15.24 -20.86
CA MET A 126 28.36 -16.68 -20.58
C MET A 126 29.01 -17.16 -19.28
N MET A 127 28.21 -17.40 -18.24
CA MET A 127 28.59 -18.23 -17.09
C MET A 127 29.05 -19.62 -17.59
N SER A 128 30.34 -19.69 -17.89
CA SER A 128 31.07 -20.88 -18.25
C SER A 128 31.21 -21.70 -16.98
N HIS A 129 30.73 -22.94 -17.03
CA HIS A 129 30.91 -23.99 -16.03
C HIS A 129 32.27 -23.89 -15.31
N HIS A 130 32.26 -23.38 -14.09
CA HIS A 130 33.33 -23.63 -13.13
C HIS A 130 32.72 -24.16 -11.83
N ASP A 131 33.01 -25.44 -11.62
CA ASP A 131 32.93 -26.17 -10.35
C ASP A 131 33.55 -25.34 -9.22
N MET A 132 32.76 -24.99 -8.22
CA MET A 132 33.24 -24.36 -6.98
C MET A 132 32.66 -25.10 -5.78
N GLY A 133 33.57 -25.69 -5.02
CA GLY A 133 33.28 -26.35 -3.77
C GLY A 133 32.79 -25.40 -2.69
N ASP A 134 31.95 -25.97 -1.84
CA ASP A 134 31.71 -25.69 -0.43
C ASP A 134 32.53 -24.51 0.15
N HIS A 135 31.92 -23.32 0.21
CA HIS A 135 32.01 -22.32 1.30
C HIS A 135 31.16 -21.07 0.97
N ASP A 136 30.37 -20.66 1.98
CA ASP A 136 29.60 -19.42 2.14
C ASP A 136 28.13 -19.42 1.65
N MET A 137 27.21 -19.35 2.63
CA MET A 137 25.75 -19.28 2.46
C MET A 137 25.34 -17.84 2.13
N SER A 138 25.88 -17.28 1.05
CA SER A 138 25.53 -15.95 0.58
C SER A 138 24.19 -15.98 -0.18
N MET A 139 23.36 -14.97 0.06
CA MET A 139 21.96 -14.91 -0.36
C MET A 139 21.80 -14.85 -1.88
N HIS A 140 21.45 -15.99 -2.50
CA HIS A 140 20.95 -16.04 -3.87
C HIS A 140 19.48 -15.61 -3.87
N LEU A 141 19.19 -14.37 -4.24
CA LEU A 141 17.90 -14.04 -4.87
C LEU A 141 17.94 -14.77 -6.22
N ASP A 142 17.27 -15.92 -6.31
CA ASP A 142 17.21 -16.69 -7.55
C ASP A 142 16.58 -15.79 -8.63
N MET A 143 17.21 -15.70 -9.81
CA MET A 143 16.70 -14.95 -10.97
C MET A 143 15.56 -15.75 -11.64
N VAL A 144 14.47 -15.94 -10.87
CA VAL A 144 13.29 -16.72 -11.25
C VAL A 144 12.63 -16.06 -12.47
N GLY A 145 12.06 -16.87 -13.36
CA GLY A 145 11.34 -16.37 -14.55
C GLY A 145 12.22 -16.07 -15.77
N MET A 146 13.54 -15.93 -15.62
CA MET A 146 14.47 -15.70 -16.72
C MET A 146 14.41 -16.82 -17.78
N ALA A 147 14.34 -16.45 -19.05
CA ALA A 147 14.52 -17.33 -20.17
C ALA A 147 15.97 -17.87 -20.20
N SER A 148 16.11 -19.20 -20.26
CA SER A 148 17.41 -19.82 -20.41
C SER A 148 18.06 -19.48 -21.77
N PRO A 149 19.40 -19.59 -21.91
CA PRO A 149 20.06 -19.38 -23.19
C PRO A 149 19.51 -20.27 -24.32
N LYS A 150 19.01 -21.46 -23.97
CA LYS A 150 18.35 -22.36 -24.90
C LYS A 150 17.00 -21.80 -25.36
N GLN A 151 16.17 -21.31 -24.44
CA GLN A 151 14.90 -20.67 -24.76
C GLN A 151 15.09 -19.39 -25.57
N LEU A 152 16.08 -18.55 -25.22
CA LEU A 152 16.43 -17.36 -26.01
C LEU A 152 16.85 -17.73 -27.43
N LYS A 153 17.62 -18.80 -27.61
CA LYS A 153 17.98 -19.30 -28.93
C LYS A 153 16.78 -19.90 -29.68
N GLU A 154 15.86 -20.56 -28.98
CA GLU A 154 14.62 -21.06 -29.57
C GLU A 154 13.73 -19.89 -30.03
N LEU A 155 13.61 -18.84 -29.22
CA LEU A 155 12.94 -17.58 -29.55
C LEU A 155 13.63 -16.86 -30.73
N GLU A 156 14.96 -16.84 -30.75
CA GLU A 156 15.73 -16.24 -31.83
C GLU A 156 15.47 -16.94 -33.18
N ASN A 157 15.24 -18.26 -33.16
CA ASN A 157 15.04 -19.07 -34.34
C ASN A 157 13.57 -19.24 -34.75
N SER A 158 12.61 -18.89 -33.88
CA SER A 158 11.18 -18.91 -34.21
C SER A 158 10.79 -17.69 -35.06
N LYS A 159 9.68 -17.82 -35.79
CA LYS A 159 9.15 -16.77 -36.69
C LYS A 159 7.63 -16.78 -36.70
N SER A 160 7.04 -15.64 -37.08
CA SER A 160 5.60 -15.47 -37.25
C SER A 160 4.85 -15.89 -35.98
N THR A 161 3.71 -16.58 -36.09
CA THR A 161 2.89 -16.99 -34.93
C THR A 161 3.64 -17.88 -33.92
N ASP A 162 4.59 -18.71 -34.36
CA ASP A 162 5.40 -19.51 -33.44
C ASP A 162 6.35 -18.64 -32.61
N PHE A 163 6.81 -17.53 -33.18
CA PHE A 163 7.53 -16.50 -32.44
C PHE A 163 6.60 -15.78 -31.47
N ASP A 164 5.42 -15.32 -31.91
CA ASP A 164 4.47 -14.60 -31.06
C ASP A 164 4.10 -15.41 -29.81
N ARG A 165 3.82 -16.71 -29.97
CA ARG A 165 3.50 -17.61 -28.85
C ARG A 165 4.66 -17.79 -27.88
N LEU A 166 5.85 -18.04 -28.41
CA LEU A 166 7.03 -18.26 -27.58
C LEU A 166 7.46 -16.98 -26.87
N PHE A 167 7.36 -15.83 -27.54
CA PHE A 167 7.60 -14.51 -26.95
C PHE A 167 6.68 -14.27 -25.76
N LEU A 168 5.36 -14.42 -25.94
CA LEU A 168 4.39 -14.23 -24.85
C LEU A 168 4.59 -15.23 -23.72
N GLN A 169 4.86 -16.50 -24.02
CA GLN A 169 5.11 -17.51 -23.00
C GLN A 169 6.33 -17.16 -22.14
N LEU A 170 7.43 -16.76 -22.76
CA LEU A 170 8.65 -16.40 -22.06
C LEU A 170 8.48 -15.08 -21.29
N MET A 171 7.84 -14.07 -21.89
CA MET A 171 7.64 -12.77 -21.26
C MET A 171 6.65 -12.85 -20.08
N ILE A 172 5.59 -13.66 -20.16
CA ILE A 172 4.70 -13.91 -19.00
C ILE A 172 5.49 -14.55 -17.86
N ALA A 173 6.25 -15.61 -18.15
CA ALA A 173 7.07 -16.28 -17.13
C ALA A 173 8.14 -15.36 -16.53
N HIS A 174 8.69 -14.46 -17.35
CA HIS A 174 9.65 -13.45 -16.93
C HIS A 174 9.02 -12.44 -15.97
N HIS A 175 7.87 -11.87 -16.33
CA HIS A 175 7.12 -10.94 -15.46
C HIS A 175 6.68 -11.58 -14.15
N ASP A 176 6.22 -12.85 -14.18
CA ASP A 176 5.93 -13.62 -12.97
C ASP A 176 7.19 -13.78 -12.08
N GLY A 177 8.36 -13.93 -12.70
CA GLY A 177 9.67 -13.93 -12.04
C GLY A 177 9.96 -12.65 -11.29
N ALA A 178 9.74 -11.49 -11.91
CA ALA A 178 9.90 -10.19 -11.27
C ALA A 178 8.99 -10.02 -10.04
N LEU A 179 7.74 -10.49 -10.10
CA LEU A 179 6.81 -10.48 -8.97
C LEU A 179 7.29 -11.37 -7.82
N GLU A 180 7.89 -12.53 -8.11
CA GLU A 180 8.50 -13.39 -7.09
C GLU A 180 9.77 -12.77 -6.49
N MET A 181 10.62 -12.10 -7.28
CA MET A 181 11.78 -11.36 -6.75
C MET A 181 11.35 -10.26 -5.77
N VAL A 182 10.26 -9.53 -6.06
CA VAL A 182 9.67 -8.55 -5.11
C VAL A 182 9.16 -9.24 -3.85
N LYS A 183 8.53 -10.39 -3.99
CA LYS A 183 8.04 -11.18 -2.85
C LYS A 183 9.18 -11.69 -1.97
N ASP A 184 10.32 -12.02 -2.56
CA ASP A 184 11.55 -12.40 -1.86
C ASP A 184 12.21 -11.21 -1.16
N LEU A 185 12.29 -10.05 -1.83
CA LEU A 185 12.75 -8.81 -1.20
C LEU A 185 11.96 -8.51 0.08
N LYS A 186 10.63 -8.62 0.03
CA LYS A 186 9.71 -8.38 1.17
C LYS A 186 9.88 -9.36 2.34
N LYS A 187 10.74 -10.38 2.25
CA LYS A 187 11.09 -11.26 3.37
C LYS A 187 12.14 -10.65 4.30
N PHE A 188 12.93 -9.70 3.81
CA PHE A 188 13.98 -9.05 4.60
C PHE A 188 13.42 -7.91 5.46
N SER A 189 13.71 -7.93 6.75
CA SER A 189 13.32 -6.85 7.66
C SER A 189 14.09 -5.58 7.30
N GLY A 190 13.37 -4.49 7.01
CA GLY A 190 13.96 -3.23 6.56
C GLY A 190 14.10 -3.07 5.05
N ALA A 191 13.66 -4.05 4.25
CA ALA A 191 13.61 -3.91 2.79
C ALA A 191 12.56 -2.89 2.33
N ALA A 192 12.87 -2.17 1.25
CA ALA A 192 12.05 -1.12 0.67
C ALA A 192 11.52 -0.13 1.72
N TYR A 193 12.37 0.19 2.72
CA TYR A 193 12.06 1.20 3.74
C TYR A 193 12.20 2.61 3.17
N ASP A 194 13.11 2.78 2.20
CA ASP A 194 13.27 3.96 1.39
C ASP A 194 11.98 4.27 0.62
N PRO A 195 11.35 5.44 0.87
CA PRO A 195 10.19 5.94 0.16
C PRO A 195 10.19 5.71 -1.36
N ILE A 196 11.32 6.04 -1.99
CA ILE A 196 11.46 6.05 -3.44
C ILE A 196 11.57 4.61 -3.94
N LEU A 197 12.31 3.74 -3.23
CA LEU A 197 12.36 2.32 -3.53
C LEU A 197 11.01 1.61 -3.31
N ASN A 198 10.27 1.98 -2.26
CA ASN A 198 8.97 1.40 -1.97
C ASN A 198 7.93 1.69 -3.07
N GLU A 199 7.92 2.94 -3.54
CA GLU A 199 7.12 3.37 -4.68
C GLU A 199 7.47 2.56 -5.92
N PHE A 200 8.76 2.51 -6.30
CA PHE A 200 9.22 1.71 -7.43
C PHE A 200 8.83 0.23 -7.34
N VAL A 201 9.02 -0.41 -6.19
CA VAL A 201 8.64 -1.82 -5.98
C VAL A 201 7.12 -2.02 -6.09
N SER A 202 6.32 -1.02 -5.72
CA SER A 202 4.86 -1.07 -5.83
C SER A 202 4.38 -0.89 -7.28
N ASP A 203 4.99 0.04 -8.02
CA ASP A 203 4.71 0.28 -9.43
C ASP A 203 5.12 -0.93 -10.27
N LEU A 204 6.30 -1.50 -10.02
CA LEU A 204 6.76 -2.73 -10.64
C LEU A 204 5.74 -3.87 -10.49
N VAL A 205 5.16 -4.07 -9.30
CA VAL A 205 4.14 -5.12 -9.10
C VAL A 205 2.88 -4.85 -9.91
N ASN A 206 2.44 -3.59 -9.95
CA ASN A 206 1.23 -3.20 -10.65
C ASN A 206 1.38 -3.33 -12.17
N ASP A 207 2.45 -2.76 -12.71
CA ASP A 207 2.66 -2.64 -14.15
C ASP A 207 2.96 -4.01 -14.77
N GLN A 208 3.84 -4.81 -14.15
CA GLN A 208 4.11 -6.19 -14.59
C GLN A 208 2.84 -7.05 -14.51
N GLY A 209 1.98 -6.84 -13.49
CA GLY A 209 0.69 -7.55 -13.35
C GLY A 209 -0.32 -7.22 -14.47
N VAL A 210 -0.44 -5.94 -14.84
CA VAL A 210 -1.29 -5.49 -15.95
C VAL A 210 -0.76 -6.01 -17.29
N GLU A 211 0.57 -6.02 -17.47
CA GLU A 211 1.20 -6.58 -18.67
C GLU A 211 0.97 -8.09 -18.80
N ILE A 212 1.03 -8.85 -17.71
CA ILE A 212 0.67 -10.29 -17.69
C ILE A 212 -0.78 -10.50 -18.15
N GLU A 213 -1.75 -9.73 -17.64
CA GLU A 213 -3.16 -9.86 -18.06
C GLU A 213 -3.32 -9.60 -19.57
N ARG A 214 -2.64 -8.56 -20.07
CA ARG A 214 -2.66 -8.20 -21.48
C ARG A 214 -2.02 -9.28 -22.35
N MET A 215 -0.86 -9.80 -21.95
CA MET A 215 -0.16 -10.86 -22.65
C MET A 215 -0.98 -12.15 -22.70
N ASN A 216 -1.63 -12.53 -21.60
CA ASN A 216 -2.55 -13.67 -21.58
C ASN A 216 -3.71 -13.49 -22.55
N THR A 217 -4.29 -12.29 -22.61
CA THR A 217 -5.37 -11.97 -23.56
C THR A 217 -4.90 -12.14 -25.01
N ILE A 218 -3.69 -11.68 -25.34
CA ILE A 218 -3.10 -11.82 -26.68
C ILE A 218 -2.77 -13.29 -26.97
N ALA A 219 -2.21 -14.02 -26.00
CA ALA A 219 -1.84 -15.42 -26.14
C ALA A 219 -3.05 -16.32 -26.43
N VAL A 220 -4.18 -16.06 -25.76
CA VAL A 220 -5.46 -16.72 -26.05
C VAL A 220 -5.89 -16.46 -27.50
N GLY A 221 -5.77 -15.22 -27.98
CA GLY A 221 -6.09 -14.84 -29.36
C GLY A 221 -5.18 -15.43 -30.44
N LEU A 222 -4.02 -15.99 -30.07
CA LEU A 222 -3.05 -16.64 -30.97
C LEU A 222 -3.15 -18.16 -30.98
N SER A 223 -4.11 -18.76 -30.25
CA SER A 223 -4.29 -20.20 -30.21
C SER A 223 -5.04 -20.72 -31.44
N ASP A 224 -4.59 -21.84 -32.00
CA ASP A 224 -5.31 -22.56 -33.08
C ASP A 224 -6.48 -23.41 -32.53
N ASP A 225 -6.71 -23.34 -31.21
CA ASP A 225 -7.80 -24.05 -30.55
C ASP A 225 -9.13 -23.38 -30.88
N PRO A 226 -10.10 -24.09 -31.49
CA PRO A 226 -11.40 -23.51 -31.86
C PRO A 226 -12.22 -22.98 -30.66
N ARG A 227 -11.81 -23.27 -29.42
CA ARG A 227 -12.40 -22.72 -28.18
C ARG A 227 -11.91 -21.30 -27.86
N SER A 228 -10.81 -20.85 -28.46
CA SER A 228 -10.13 -19.59 -28.11
C SER A 228 -10.72 -18.34 -28.78
N GLY A 229 -11.67 -18.50 -29.71
CA GLY A 229 -12.34 -17.40 -30.43
C GLY A 229 -13.86 -17.30 -30.19
N LEU A 230 -14.41 -18.03 -29.21
CA LEU A 230 -15.85 -18.00 -28.93
C LEU A 230 -16.22 -16.70 -28.21
N ALA A 231 -17.24 -16.00 -28.72
CA ALA A 231 -17.80 -14.86 -28.01
C ALA A 231 -18.52 -15.36 -26.75
N HIS A 232 -18.08 -14.87 -25.59
CA HIS A 232 -18.82 -15.05 -24.35
C HIS A 232 -20.18 -14.34 -24.45
N GLY A 233 -21.24 -14.95 -23.94
CA GLY A 233 -22.57 -14.34 -23.97
C GLY A 233 -23.52 -14.94 -22.94
N LEU A 234 -24.18 -14.10 -22.16
CA LEU A 234 -25.15 -14.50 -21.14
C LEU A 234 -26.40 -15.21 -21.67
N TYR A 235 -26.81 -14.96 -22.91
CA TYR A 235 -28.05 -15.48 -23.50
C TYR A 235 -27.84 -16.31 -24.77
N THR A 236 -26.66 -16.25 -25.35
CA THR A 236 -26.29 -16.95 -26.59
C THR A 236 -24.76 -16.94 -26.64
N ALA A 237 -24.13 -17.81 -25.86
CA ALA A 237 -22.79 -18.24 -26.22
C ALA A 237 -22.93 -19.04 -27.52
N ASP A 238 -21.97 -18.92 -28.45
CA ASP A 238 -21.91 -19.85 -29.57
C ASP A 238 -21.67 -21.26 -29.01
N GLU A 239 -22.69 -22.11 -29.05
CA GLU A 239 -22.63 -23.47 -28.49
C GLU A 239 -22.41 -24.51 -29.60
N ALA A 240 -21.39 -25.34 -29.42
CA ALA A 240 -21.32 -26.65 -30.04
C ALA A 240 -21.95 -27.67 -29.07
N ILE A 241 -23.19 -28.12 -29.36
CA ILE A 241 -23.80 -29.26 -28.70
C ILE A 241 -24.30 -30.26 -29.74
N LEU A 242 -24.09 -31.55 -29.47
CA LEU A 242 -24.49 -32.64 -30.36
C LEU A 242 -25.48 -33.53 -29.61
N ASN A 243 -26.69 -33.70 -30.18
CA ASN A 243 -27.79 -34.55 -29.72
C ASN A 243 -28.52 -34.15 -28.41
N LEU A 244 -28.56 -32.87 -28.06
CA LEU A 244 -29.48 -32.36 -27.01
C LEU A 244 -30.28 -31.16 -27.54
N GLU A 245 -31.55 -31.07 -27.13
CA GLU A 245 -32.46 -29.97 -27.44
C GLU A 245 -32.83 -29.23 -26.15
N LEU A 246 -32.56 -27.92 -26.11
CA LEU A 246 -32.93 -27.06 -24.99
C LEU A 246 -34.43 -26.74 -25.04
N ILE A 247 -35.23 -27.31 -24.14
CA ILE A 247 -36.68 -27.13 -24.12
C ILE A 247 -37.12 -25.81 -23.47
N ALA A 248 -36.37 -25.29 -22.49
CA ALA A 248 -36.64 -23.96 -21.91
C ALA A 248 -35.43 -23.40 -21.14
N SER A 249 -35.23 -22.10 -21.26
CA SER A 249 -34.39 -21.29 -20.36
C SER A 249 -35.28 -20.18 -19.79
N LEU A 250 -35.34 -20.08 -18.46
CA LEU A 250 -36.16 -19.09 -17.77
C LEU A 250 -35.27 -17.99 -17.18
N ARG A 251 -35.61 -16.73 -17.47
CA ARG A 251 -34.91 -15.57 -16.91
C ARG A 251 -35.26 -15.38 -15.43
N LYS A 252 -34.35 -14.75 -14.68
CA LYS A 252 -34.68 -14.22 -13.34
C LYS A 252 -35.90 -13.27 -13.45
N PRO A 253 -36.85 -13.30 -12.50
CA PRO A 253 -37.99 -12.40 -12.53
C PRO A 253 -37.56 -10.94 -12.36
N THR A 254 -38.35 -10.02 -12.93
CA THR A 254 -38.07 -8.58 -12.93
C THR A 254 -37.90 -8.05 -11.51
N GLY A 255 -36.79 -7.35 -11.24
CA GLY A 255 -36.40 -6.85 -9.92
C GLY A 255 -35.29 -7.63 -9.21
N PHE A 256 -34.73 -8.68 -9.83
CA PHE A 256 -33.65 -9.52 -9.27
C PHE A 256 -32.40 -9.64 -10.15
N TYR A 257 -32.30 -8.77 -11.14
CA TYR A 257 -31.11 -8.48 -11.92
C TYR A 257 -31.21 -7.02 -12.38
N ASP A 258 -30.07 -6.38 -12.57
CA ASP A 258 -30.03 -5.05 -13.18
C ASP A 258 -30.32 -5.19 -14.69
N PRO A 259 -31.35 -4.51 -15.23
CA PRO A 259 -31.62 -4.51 -16.67
C PRO A 259 -30.45 -4.03 -17.52
N SER A 260 -29.54 -3.24 -16.93
CA SER A 260 -28.33 -2.70 -17.55
C SER A 260 -27.05 -3.52 -17.30
N ASN A 261 -27.03 -4.44 -16.33
CA ASN A 261 -25.98 -5.46 -16.14
C ASN A 261 -26.58 -6.86 -15.82
N PRO A 262 -27.15 -7.52 -16.82
CA PRO A 262 -27.86 -8.77 -16.61
C PRO A 262 -26.94 -9.97 -16.29
N GLU A 263 -25.63 -9.88 -16.57
CA GLU A 263 -24.71 -11.03 -16.46
C GLU A 263 -24.34 -11.35 -15.02
N GLY A 264 -24.52 -10.41 -14.09
CA GLY A 264 -24.07 -10.58 -12.70
C GLY A 264 -22.61 -11.03 -12.66
N LYS A 265 -21.80 -10.46 -13.55
CA LYS A 265 -20.37 -10.56 -13.45
C LYS A 265 -20.04 -10.01 -12.05
N GLY A 266 -19.41 -10.89 -11.29
CA GLY A 266 -19.03 -10.82 -9.89
C GLY A 266 -18.59 -12.23 -9.51
N SER A 267 -17.29 -12.47 -9.29
CA SER A 267 -16.75 -13.35 -8.25
C SER A 267 -15.25 -13.65 -8.40
N GLU A 268 -14.70 -13.82 -7.22
CA GLU A 268 -13.43 -14.42 -6.81
C GLU A 268 -13.45 -15.97 -6.90
N ASP A 269 -12.30 -16.62 -6.67
CA ASP A 269 -12.09 -17.67 -5.64
C ASP A 269 -10.58 -18.02 -5.57
N LEU A 270 -9.81 -18.13 -4.47
CA LEU A 270 -9.98 -18.58 -3.07
C LEU A 270 -10.01 -20.10 -2.83
N THR A 271 -9.73 -20.95 -3.83
CA THR A 271 -9.88 -22.41 -3.69
C THR A 271 -8.62 -23.26 -3.43
N GLU A 272 -7.48 -22.72 -3.00
CA GLU A 272 -6.38 -23.58 -2.50
C GLU A 272 -6.20 -23.48 -1.00
N ASP A 273 -6.18 -24.67 -0.36
CA ASP A 273 -6.19 -24.90 1.08
C ASP A 273 -5.13 -24.07 1.83
N ASN A 274 -5.61 -23.29 2.81
CA ASN A 274 -4.82 -22.45 3.69
C ASN A 274 -4.59 -23.11 5.06
N GLU A 275 -4.30 -24.41 5.10
CA GLU A 275 -3.78 -25.04 6.31
C GLU A 275 -2.26 -24.89 6.35
N GLY A 276 -1.76 -24.01 7.24
CA GLY A 276 -0.33 -23.75 7.48
C GLY A 276 0.21 -22.39 7.03
N LYS A 277 -0.64 -21.49 6.49
CA LYS A 277 -0.27 -20.13 6.06
C LYS A 277 -0.62 -19.07 7.10
N THR A 278 0.24 -18.06 7.28
CA THR A 278 0.04 -17.00 8.28
C THR A 278 -0.85 -15.89 7.73
N THR A 279 -1.50 -15.14 8.63
CA THR A 279 -2.33 -13.96 8.31
C THR A 279 -1.63 -12.96 7.37
N GLU A 280 -0.28 -12.94 7.45
CA GLU A 280 0.72 -12.22 6.66
C GLU A 280 0.81 -12.58 5.17
N GLU A 281 0.18 -13.68 4.76
CA GLU A 281 0.13 -14.17 3.39
C GLU A 281 -1.22 -13.88 2.71
N ILE A 282 -2.30 -13.75 3.50
CA ILE A 282 -3.65 -13.43 3.01
C ILE A 282 -3.83 -11.91 2.81
N SER A 283 -3.17 -11.09 3.65
CA SER A 283 -3.29 -9.63 3.57
C SER A 283 -2.56 -8.99 2.38
N ARG A 284 -1.69 -9.73 1.68
CA ARG A 284 -0.94 -9.24 0.50
C ARG A 284 -1.79 -9.05 -0.77
N SER A 285 -3.07 -9.43 -0.79
CA SER A 285 -3.88 -9.45 -2.03
C SER A 285 -4.74 -8.19 -2.28
N LEU A 286 -4.82 -7.24 -1.34
CA LEU A 286 -5.85 -6.18 -1.39
C LEU A 286 -5.35 -4.75 -1.21
N ARG A 287 -4.51 -4.31 -2.15
CA ARG A 287 -4.42 -2.91 -2.65
C ARG A 287 -3.28 -2.04 -2.08
N SER A 288 -2.60 -1.42 -3.03
CA SER A 288 -1.61 -0.33 -2.99
C SER A 288 -2.29 1.06 -3.01
N PRO A 289 -1.58 2.22 -3.18
CA PRO A 289 -0.24 2.72 -2.72
C PRO A 289 -0.31 4.20 -2.18
N MET A 290 0.83 4.94 -2.07
CA MET A 290 1.03 6.28 -2.73
C MET A 290 1.57 7.55 -1.97
N LEU A 291 2.15 7.57 -0.75
CA LEU A 291 2.25 8.90 -0.05
C LEU A 291 3.38 9.20 1.00
N SER A 292 4.55 8.56 1.04
CA SER A 292 5.41 8.66 2.24
C SER A 292 6.09 10.02 2.55
N PHE A 293 6.08 11.02 1.64
CA PHE A 293 6.40 12.44 1.94
C PHE A 293 5.25 13.40 1.62
N SER A 294 4.10 12.86 1.24
CA SER A 294 2.90 13.64 1.07
C SER A 294 2.30 13.89 2.45
N ASN A 295 1.90 15.13 2.69
CA ASN A 295 1.03 15.38 3.83
C ASN A 295 -0.26 14.59 3.59
N THR A 296 -0.69 13.82 4.59
CA THR A 296 -1.88 12.98 4.48
C THR A 296 -3.13 13.76 4.79
N ASP A 297 -3.06 14.60 5.82
CA ASP A 297 -4.14 15.46 6.22
C ASP A 297 -3.61 16.79 6.80
N MET A 298 -4.50 17.78 6.88
CA MET A 298 -4.22 19.07 7.49
C MET A 298 -5.33 19.46 8.46
N ALA A 299 -4.93 19.81 9.67
CA ALA A 299 -5.83 20.37 10.67
C ALA A 299 -5.48 21.83 10.96
N PHE A 300 -6.50 22.65 11.18
CA PHE A 300 -6.36 24.07 11.47
C PHE A 300 -6.98 24.41 12.83
N ARG A 301 -6.32 25.29 13.59
CA ARG A 301 -6.87 25.94 14.78
C ARG A 301 -6.37 27.37 14.86
N ASP A 302 -7.27 28.35 14.71
CA ASP A 302 -6.91 29.77 14.67
C ASP A 302 -5.83 30.06 13.60
N ASP A 303 -4.61 30.43 14.01
CA ASP A 303 -3.45 30.65 13.15
C ASP A 303 -2.47 29.45 13.11
N LEU A 304 -2.83 28.32 13.70
CA LEU A 304 -2.07 27.08 13.65
C LEU A 304 -2.54 26.20 12.49
N LEU A 305 -1.60 25.72 11.68
CA LEU A 305 -1.75 24.62 10.74
C LEU A 305 -0.91 23.44 11.22
N VAL A 306 -1.49 22.25 11.29
CA VAL A 306 -0.74 21.00 11.45
C VAL A 306 -0.92 20.15 10.20
N ALA A 307 0.19 19.75 9.59
CA ALA A 307 0.20 18.87 8.43
C ALA A 307 0.75 17.50 8.86
N GLY A 308 -0.09 16.48 8.83
CA GLY A 308 0.29 15.11 9.15
C GLY A 308 0.93 14.40 7.96
N SER A 309 1.72 13.36 8.22
CA SER A 309 2.37 12.52 7.21
C SER A 309 2.61 11.10 7.74
N TYR A 310 3.08 10.19 6.89
CA TYR A 310 3.40 8.81 7.27
C TYR A 310 4.47 8.69 8.38
N HIS A 311 5.30 9.72 8.53
CA HIS A 311 6.44 9.76 9.46
C HIS A 311 6.19 10.59 10.72
N GLY A 312 5.02 11.22 10.86
CA GLY A 312 4.69 12.11 11.98
C GLY A 312 3.94 13.34 11.48
N PHE A 313 4.21 14.52 12.02
CA PHE A 313 3.51 15.75 11.62
C PHE A 313 4.35 17.00 11.78
N ASN A 314 4.05 18.04 11.02
CA ASN A 314 4.69 19.35 11.07
C ASN A 314 3.68 20.41 11.52
N MET A 315 4.10 21.32 12.41
CA MET A 315 3.27 22.39 12.94
C MET A 315 3.75 23.74 12.41
N TYR A 316 2.83 24.57 11.92
CA TYR A 316 3.10 25.87 11.31
C TYR A 316 2.23 26.96 11.90
N LYS A 317 2.81 28.14 12.08
CA LYS A 317 2.09 29.37 12.39
C LYS A 317 1.83 30.15 11.11
N ILE A 318 0.57 30.36 10.78
CA ILE A 318 0.14 31.17 9.64
C ILE A 318 0.17 32.64 10.08
N ASP A 319 1.00 33.45 9.42
CA ASP A 319 1.05 34.89 9.71
C ASP A 319 -0.13 35.66 9.09
N SER A 320 -0.18 36.97 9.31
CA SER A 320 -1.26 37.84 8.80
C SER A 320 -1.33 37.91 7.27
N ASP A 321 -0.24 37.58 6.57
CA ASP A 321 -0.17 37.56 5.11
C ASP A 321 -0.49 36.16 4.55
N GLY A 322 -0.79 35.20 5.43
CA GLY A 322 -1.13 33.82 5.09
C GLY A 322 0.07 32.90 4.87
N ILE A 323 1.29 33.35 5.23
CA ILE A 323 2.51 32.57 5.03
C ILE A 323 2.73 31.65 6.24
N PRO A 324 2.82 30.33 6.04
CA PRO A 324 3.09 29.39 7.13
C PRO A 324 4.56 29.43 7.53
N ASN A 325 4.83 29.65 8.81
CA ASN A 325 6.15 29.61 9.43
C ASN A 325 6.26 28.35 10.30
N LEU A 326 7.24 27.49 10.02
CA LEU A 326 7.41 26.23 10.76
C LEU A 326 7.69 26.51 12.24
N ILE A 327 6.93 25.85 13.12
CA ILE A 327 7.06 25.90 14.57
C ILE A 327 7.86 24.71 15.08
N SER A 328 7.49 23.50 14.67
CA SER A 328 8.13 22.24 15.09
C SER A 328 7.87 21.13 14.08
N SER A 329 8.76 20.14 14.06
CA SER A 329 8.60 18.91 13.27
C SER A 329 8.61 17.72 14.22
N VAL A 330 7.53 16.95 14.25
CA VAL A 330 7.39 15.80 15.13
C VAL A 330 7.58 14.52 14.32
N VAL A 331 8.60 13.75 14.69
CA VAL A 331 8.89 12.43 14.10
C VAL A 331 8.22 11.37 14.97
N CYS A 332 7.19 10.73 14.44
CA CYS A 332 6.51 9.65 15.11
C CYS A 332 5.84 8.75 14.06
N PRO A 333 6.57 7.75 13.53
CA PRO A 333 6.08 6.89 12.46
C PRO A 333 4.76 6.19 12.82
N GLY A 334 3.86 6.17 11.85
CA GLY A 334 2.49 5.68 12.02
C GLY A 334 1.82 5.19 10.75
N GLY A 335 2.33 5.60 9.59
CA GLY A 335 1.88 5.10 8.31
C GLY A 335 0.53 5.61 7.81
N GLN A 336 -0.07 6.57 8.50
CA GLN A 336 -1.30 7.25 8.06
C GLN A 336 -1.14 8.74 8.32
N GLY A 337 -1.14 9.16 9.58
CA GLY A 337 -0.88 10.56 9.91
C GLY A 337 -2.07 11.49 9.73
N ASP A 338 -3.29 10.98 9.57
CA ASP A 338 -4.50 11.83 9.57
C ASP A 338 -4.63 12.54 10.91
N VAL A 339 -4.79 13.87 10.89
CA VAL A 339 -4.76 14.72 12.08
C VAL A 339 -6.06 15.48 12.28
N SER A 340 -6.52 15.57 13.54
CA SER A 340 -7.56 16.50 13.98
C SER A 340 -7.11 17.28 15.20
N ILE A 341 -7.60 18.51 15.36
CA ILE A 341 -7.29 19.38 16.51
C ILE A 341 -8.59 19.74 17.25
N VAL A 342 -8.60 19.55 18.57
CA VAL A 342 -9.67 19.99 19.47
C VAL A 342 -9.06 20.72 20.67
N GLY A 343 -9.10 22.05 20.64
CA GLY A 343 -8.38 22.87 21.63
C GLY A 343 -6.87 22.60 21.57
N ASP A 344 -6.28 22.22 22.70
CA ASP A 344 -4.85 21.87 22.78
C ASP A 344 -4.58 20.36 22.63
N ILE A 345 -5.56 19.59 22.15
CA ILE A 345 -5.41 18.16 21.87
C ILE A 345 -5.31 17.95 20.35
N LEU A 346 -4.25 17.26 19.93
CA LEU A 346 -4.09 16.75 18.57
C LEU A 346 -4.26 15.23 18.56
N ILE A 347 -5.06 14.75 17.62
CA ILE A 347 -5.41 13.35 17.44
C ILE A 347 -4.77 12.89 16.13
N MET A 348 -4.04 11.79 16.13
CA MET A 348 -3.37 11.25 14.94
C MET A 348 -3.69 9.78 14.70
N SER A 349 -4.08 9.45 13.47
CA SER A 349 -4.33 8.07 13.03
C SER A 349 -3.04 7.31 12.74
N VAL A 350 -3.00 6.05 13.17
CA VAL A 350 -1.89 5.11 12.98
C VAL A 350 -2.43 3.74 12.63
N GLU A 351 -1.95 3.16 11.54
CA GLU A 351 -2.41 1.85 11.08
C GLU A 351 -1.29 0.87 10.80
N GLU A 352 -0.07 1.36 10.54
CA GLU A 352 1.06 0.52 10.18
C GLU A 352 1.51 -0.36 11.35
N ASN A 353 1.72 -1.64 11.05
CA ASN A 353 2.19 -2.62 12.03
C ASN A 353 3.56 -2.26 12.61
N ARG A 354 4.44 -1.57 11.88
CA ARG A 354 5.79 -1.24 12.39
C ARG A 354 5.81 -0.11 13.42
N SER A 355 4.69 0.57 13.63
CA SER A 355 4.62 1.73 14.52
C SER A 355 4.82 1.30 15.97
N ARG A 356 5.59 2.07 16.73
CA ARG A 356 5.84 1.80 18.15
C ARG A 356 5.05 2.72 19.06
N ILE A 357 4.62 2.22 20.22
CA ILE A 357 3.90 3.01 21.24
C ILE A 357 4.70 4.23 21.71
N ASP A 358 6.02 4.12 21.71
CA ASP A 358 6.99 5.15 22.12
C ASP A 358 7.48 6.06 20.98
N CYS A 359 6.86 5.97 19.79
CA CYS A 359 7.32 6.63 18.55
C CYS A 359 8.75 6.24 18.11
N GLY A 360 9.33 5.19 18.71
CA GLY A 360 10.66 4.71 18.37
C GLY A 360 10.79 4.37 16.89
N LEU A 361 12.02 4.44 16.40
CA LEU A 361 12.35 4.42 14.99
C LEU A 361 12.89 3.05 14.56
N GLU A 362 13.15 2.19 15.54
CA GLU A 362 13.65 0.82 15.38
C GLU A 362 12.62 -0.12 14.75
N GLY A 363 11.36 0.33 14.65
CA GLY A 363 10.23 -0.48 14.22
C GLY A 363 9.87 -1.59 15.20
N VAL A 364 8.97 -2.47 14.79
CA VAL A 364 8.55 -3.66 15.54
C VAL A 364 8.53 -4.87 14.62
N SER A 365 8.98 -6.02 15.12
CA SER A 365 8.93 -7.31 14.40
C SER A 365 7.48 -7.68 14.03
N ARG A 366 7.27 -8.78 13.31
CA ARG A 366 5.93 -9.24 12.89
C ARG A 366 5.15 -9.96 14.00
N ASP A 367 5.87 -10.58 14.92
CA ASP A 367 5.28 -11.27 16.08
C ASP A 367 4.54 -10.31 17.00
N ALA A 368 3.59 -10.82 17.79
CA ALA A 368 2.89 -10.05 18.81
C ALA A 368 3.92 -9.35 19.71
N SER A 369 3.81 -8.02 19.81
CA SER A 369 4.78 -7.22 20.54
C SER A 369 4.09 -6.15 21.37
N PRO A 370 4.46 -6.01 22.67
CA PRO A 370 3.93 -4.95 23.52
C PRO A 370 4.39 -3.56 23.06
N GLU A 371 5.43 -3.48 22.21
CA GLU A 371 5.90 -2.22 21.65
C GLU A 371 5.05 -1.75 20.47
N ARG A 372 4.28 -2.64 19.82
CA ARG A 372 3.49 -2.30 18.63
C ARG A 372 2.36 -1.35 18.95
N PHE A 373 2.16 -0.35 18.11
CA PHE A 373 1.03 0.55 18.18
C PHE A 373 0.24 0.61 16.87
N ARG A 374 -1.09 0.50 16.96
CA ARG A 374 -2.04 0.78 15.86
C ARG A 374 -3.34 1.31 16.47
N GLY A 375 -3.82 2.44 15.99
CA GLY A 375 -5.02 3.08 16.51
C GLY A 375 -4.83 4.59 16.56
N ILE A 376 -5.27 5.22 17.65
CA ILE A 376 -5.27 6.67 17.79
C ILE A 376 -4.19 7.12 18.76
N ARG A 377 -3.25 7.96 18.30
CA ARG A 377 -2.34 8.69 19.18
C ARG A 377 -2.97 10.02 19.58
N ILE A 378 -2.70 10.45 20.80
CA ILE A 378 -3.25 11.67 21.37
C ILE A 378 -2.08 12.49 21.91
N PHE A 379 -1.93 13.69 21.39
CA PHE A 379 -0.87 14.63 21.72
C PHE A 379 -1.46 15.85 22.42
N ASP A 380 -0.80 16.30 23.49
CA ASP A 380 -0.96 17.63 24.05
C ASP A 380 -0.06 18.58 23.26
N ILE A 381 -0.69 19.57 22.64
CA ILE A 381 -0.05 20.61 21.83
C ILE A 381 -0.23 22.00 22.44
N SER A 382 -0.43 22.10 23.77
CA SER A 382 -0.44 23.38 24.46
C SER A 382 0.90 24.12 24.37
N ASP A 383 2.01 23.37 24.30
CA ASP A 383 3.32 23.82 23.88
C ASP A 383 3.60 23.33 22.44
N LEU A 384 3.43 24.22 21.46
CA LEU A 384 3.57 23.91 20.04
C LEU A 384 5.01 23.57 19.64
N GLU A 385 6.01 23.98 20.43
CA GLU A 385 7.42 23.66 20.19
C GLU A 385 7.81 22.31 20.81
N ARG A 386 7.01 21.79 21.76
CA ARG A 386 7.25 20.51 22.42
C ARG A 386 5.98 19.67 22.58
N PRO A 387 5.35 19.23 21.47
CA PRO A 387 4.22 18.31 21.53
C PRO A 387 4.55 17.05 22.33
N LYS A 388 3.62 16.61 23.16
CA LYS A 388 3.79 15.45 24.03
C LYS A 388 2.71 14.42 23.78
N GLN A 389 3.09 13.17 23.55
CA GLN A 389 2.11 12.08 23.51
C GLN A 389 1.55 11.88 24.93
N VAL A 390 0.25 12.10 25.13
CA VAL A 390 -0.42 12.05 26.44
C VAL A 390 -1.44 10.92 26.55
N GLY A 391 -1.81 10.33 25.42
CA GLY A 391 -2.71 9.19 25.37
C GLY A 391 -2.50 8.39 24.09
N ALA A 392 -2.94 7.15 24.12
CA ALA A 392 -2.93 6.27 22.97
C ALA A 392 -4.05 5.25 23.14
N VAL A 393 -4.80 4.97 22.07
CA VAL A 393 -5.86 3.97 22.06
C VAL A 393 -5.51 2.94 21.01
N GLN A 394 -5.15 1.74 21.46
CA GLN A 394 -4.92 0.59 20.60
C GLN A 394 -6.27 0.09 20.10
N THR A 395 -6.36 -0.20 18.80
CA THR A 395 -7.55 -0.78 18.19
C THR A 395 -7.19 -2.06 17.44
N CYS A 396 -8.18 -2.93 17.30
CA CYS A 396 -7.98 -4.24 16.66
C CYS A 396 -7.57 -4.17 15.19
N ARG A 397 -7.83 -3.04 14.51
CA ARG A 397 -7.56 -2.87 13.09
C ARG A 397 -6.71 -1.64 12.77
N GLY A 398 -6.22 -0.95 13.80
CA GLY A 398 -5.56 0.34 13.65
C GLY A 398 -6.55 1.48 13.39
N SER A 399 -6.00 2.60 12.95
CA SER A 399 -6.76 3.77 12.51
C SER A 399 -6.26 4.15 11.12
N HIS A 400 -7.05 3.81 10.11
CA HIS A 400 -6.85 4.31 8.76
C HIS A 400 -7.13 5.81 8.74
N THR A 401 -8.27 6.18 9.33
CA THR A 401 -8.71 7.55 9.50
C THR A 401 -9.58 7.67 10.75
N HIS A 402 -9.88 8.90 11.14
CA HIS A 402 -10.77 9.19 12.25
C HIS A 402 -11.62 10.42 11.99
N SER A 403 -12.70 10.56 12.75
CA SER A 403 -13.53 11.74 12.73
C SER A 403 -13.87 12.17 14.15
N VAL A 404 -13.58 13.42 14.50
CA VAL A 404 -14.08 14.02 15.74
C VAL A 404 -15.56 14.35 15.54
N VAL A 405 -16.43 13.71 16.32
CA VAL A 405 -17.90 13.82 16.16
C VAL A 405 -18.50 14.82 17.12
N ASP A 406 -17.97 14.88 18.34
CA ASP A 406 -18.40 15.79 19.38
C ASP A 406 -17.21 16.08 20.30
N GLY A 407 -17.14 17.28 20.87
CA GLY A 407 -16.02 17.66 21.72
C GLY A 407 -15.59 19.11 21.55
N PRO A 408 -15.30 19.83 22.66
CA PRO A 408 -15.46 19.41 24.04
C PRO A 408 -16.95 19.30 24.42
N THR A 409 -17.38 18.13 24.91
CA THR A 409 -18.72 17.94 25.49
C THR A 409 -18.87 18.73 26.79
N ALA A 410 -20.10 18.85 27.30
CA ALA A 410 -20.35 19.53 28.58
C ALA A 410 -19.61 18.90 29.78
N ASP A 411 -19.28 17.60 29.71
CA ASP A 411 -18.48 16.87 30.69
C ASP A 411 -16.97 16.80 30.36
N GLY A 412 -16.51 17.56 29.35
CA GLY A 412 -15.08 17.75 29.07
C GLY A 412 -14.43 16.58 28.32
N LYS A 413 -15.15 15.98 27.37
CA LYS A 413 -14.68 14.85 26.57
C LYS A 413 -14.69 15.16 25.09
N ILE A 414 -13.90 14.41 24.34
CA ILE A 414 -13.93 14.35 22.88
C ILE A 414 -14.39 12.95 22.49
N ILE A 415 -15.34 12.89 21.57
CA ILE A 415 -15.86 11.65 21.00
C ILE A 415 -15.32 11.52 19.58
N VAL A 416 -14.58 10.45 19.35
CA VAL A 416 -13.92 10.17 18.07
C VAL A 416 -14.50 8.88 17.51
N TYR A 417 -14.88 8.91 16.23
CA TYR A 417 -15.16 7.70 15.47
C TYR A 417 -13.89 7.29 14.75
N ASN A 418 -13.35 6.14 15.14
CA ASN A 418 -12.18 5.56 14.52
C ASN A 418 -12.58 4.53 13.45
N SER A 419 -11.95 4.64 12.28
CA SER A 419 -12.10 3.71 11.18
C SER A 419 -10.77 3.03 10.91
N GLY A 420 -10.65 1.77 11.31
CA GLY A 420 -9.52 0.90 10.97
C GLY A 420 -9.84 0.02 9.77
N THR A 421 -8.95 0.01 8.78
CA THR A 421 -9.01 -0.85 7.59
C THR A 421 -7.99 -1.99 7.64
N GLY A 422 -6.97 -1.87 8.47
CA GLY A 422 -5.94 -2.90 8.63
C GLY A 422 -6.49 -4.25 9.06
N GLY A 423 -5.66 -5.30 8.90
CA GLY A 423 -6.00 -6.64 9.36
C GLY A 423 -6.31 -6.67 10.86
N VAL A 424 -7.21 -7.57 11.27
CA VAL A 424 -7.49 -7.84 12.69
C VAL A 424 -6.21 -8.36 13.34
N ARG A 425 -5.84 -7.79 14.48
CA ARG A 425 -4.67 -8.20 15.25
C ARG A 425 -4.76 -9.65 15.71
N ASP A 426 -3.59 -10.20 15.94
CA ASP A 426 -3.43 -11.48 16.61
C ASP A 426 -3.96 -11.41 18.05
N ASP A 427 -4.60 -12.49 18.52
CA ASP A 427 -5.15 -12.58 19.87
C ASP A 427 -4.04 -12.68 20.94
N GLU A 428 -2.84 -13.11 20.57
CA GLU A 428 -1.65 -13.02 21.42
C GLU A 428 -1.21 -11.56 21.63
N GLU A 429 -1.54 -10.65 20.70
CA GLU A 429 -1.26 -9.21 20.84
C GLU A 429 -2.41 -8.47 21.55
N MET A 430 -3.67 -8.80 21.24
CA MET A 430 -4.86 -8.25 21.91
C MET A 430 -5.99 -9.28 21.94
N GLU A 431 -6.25 -9.87 23.12
CA GLU A 431 -7.22 -10.97 23.31
C GLU A 431 -8.65 -10.61 22.87
N GLU A 432 -9.02 -9.32 22.95
CA GLU A 432 -10.33 -8.83 22.50
C GLU A 432 -10.52 -8.79 20.98
N CYS A 433 -9.46 -8.97 20.19
CA CYS A 433 -9.49 -8.83 18.74
C CYS A 433 -9.92 -10.13 18.05
N VAL A 434 -11.23 -10.34 18.03
CA VAL A 434 -11.82 -11.50 17.35
C VAL A 434 -12.02 -11.23 15.87
N GLY A 435 -11.51 -12.10 15.00
CA GLY A 435 -11.67 -12.01 13.55
C GLY A 435 -12.92 -12.71 13.01
N ASN A 436 -12.71 -13.66 12.11
CA ASN A 436 -13.73 -14.31 11.27
C ASN A 436 -14.37 -15.56 11.91
N ILE A 437 -14.90 -15.47 13.14
CA ILE A 437 -15.63 -16.59 13.76
C ILE A 437 -17.12 -16.49 13.42
N ALA A 438 -17.65 -17.50 12.73
CA ALA A 438 -19.04 -17.52 12.29
C ALA A 438 -20.03 -17.46 13.48
N GLY A 439 -20.93 -16.48 13.44
CA GLY A 439 -21.91 -16.25 14.51
C GLY A 439 -21.35 -15.60 15.78
N ASP A 440 -20.04 -15.31 15.83
CA ASP A 440 -19.45 -14.59 16.97
C ASP A 440 -19.72 -13.09 16.84
N GLN A 441 -20.55 -12.59 17.75
CA GLN A 441 -20.90 -11.17 17.81
C GLN A 441 -19.78 -10.28 18.34
N ARG A 442 -18.59 -10.82 18.64
CA ARG A 442 -17.40 -10.07 19.09
C ARG A 442 -16.45 -9.69 17.95
N THR A 443 -16.74 -10.10 16.70
CA THR A 443 -15.86 -9.82 15.55
C THR A 443 -15.51 -8.33 15.44
N ALA A 444 -14.23 -7.99 15.24
CA ALA A 444 -13.73 -6.63 15.08
C ALA A 444 -13.93 -6.06 13.65
N LEU A 445 -14.43 -6.89 12.72
CA LEU A 445 -14.71 -6.46 11.35
C LEU A 445 -15.92 -5.53 11.28
N PHE A 446 -15.84 -4.56 10.38
CA PHE A 446 -16.94 -3.62 10.09
C PHE A 446 -17.53 -2.92 11.33
N ARG A 447 -16.66 -2.61 12.29
CA ARG A 447 -16.99 -1.77 13.44
C ARG A 447 -16.43 -0.37 13.26
N ILE A 448 -17.15 0.59 13.83
CA ILE A 448 -16.61 1.90 14.12
C ILE A 448 -16.29 1.92 15.60
N ASP A 449 -15.03 2.13 15.95
CA ASP A 449 -14.66 2.28 17.35
C ASP A 449 -14.99 3.70 17.79
N VAL A 450 -15.94 3.82 18.71
CA VAL A 450 -16.26 5.08 19.39
C VAL A 450 -15.31 5.22 20.56
N ILE A 451 -14.38 6.15 20.42
CA ILE A 451 -13.34 6.44 21.40
C ILE A 451 -13.76 7.68 22.19
N GLU A 452 -13.72 7.57 23.51
CA GLU A 452 -13.87 8.70 24.42
C GLU A 452 -12.47 9.14 24.87
N ILE A 453 -12.16 10.43 24.67
CA ILE A 453 -10.92 11.06 25.11
C ILE A 453 -11.28 12.10 26.19
N PRO A 454 -11.00 11.84 27.47
CA PRO A 454 -11.19 12.82 28.53
C PRO A 454 -10.13 13.93 28.42
N ILE A 455 -10.54 15.18 28.21
CA ILE A 455 -9.58 16.29 28.01
C ILE A 455 -8.71 16.51 29.25
N SER A 456 -9.28 16.33 30.45
CA SER A 456 -8.55 16.48 31.71
C SER A 456 -7.52 15.37 31.96
N ASP A 457 -7.67 14.21 31.32
CA ASP A 457 -6.77 13.08 31.47
C ASP A 457 -6.82 12.18 30.22
N PRO A 458 -6.14 12.58 29.14
CA PRO A 458 -6.15 11.84 27.87
C PRO A 458 -5.55 10.44 27.96
N SER A 459 -4.80 10.13 29.03
CA SER A 459 -4.26 8.78 29.27
C SER A 459 -5.35 7.74 29.53
N LYS A 460 -6.54 8.18 29.95
CA LYS A 460 -7.73 7.34 30.17
C LYS A 460 -8.58 7.14 28.92
N SER A 461 -8.09 7.59 27.77
CA SER A 461 -8.80 7.41 26.50
C SER A 461 -9.03 5.94 26.23
N ARG A 462 -10.23 5.61 25.79
CA ARG A 462 -10.62 4.22 25.58
C ARG A 462 -11.77 4.12 24.59
N ILE A 463 -11.87 2.95 23.98
CA ILE A 463 -13.05 2.56 23.23
C ILE A 463 -14.21 2.41 24.25
N VAL A 464 -15.29 3.17 24.04
CA VAL A 464 -16.51 3.11 24.86
C VAL A 464 -17.64 2.37 24.19
N SER A 465 -17.60 2.29 22.86
CA SER A 465 -18.52 1.51 22.06
C SER A 465 -17.84 1.10 20.77
N SER A 466 -18.19 -0.07 20.25
CA SER A 466 -17.79 -0.48 18.90
C SER A 466 -19.04 -1.01 18.20
N PRO A 467 -19.98 -0.11 17.81
CA PRO A 467 -21.14 -0.52 17.04
C PRO A 467 -20.69 -1.18 15.74
N ALA A 468 -21.32 -2.31 15.43
CA ALA A 468 -21.17 -2.91 14.13
C ALA A 468 -22.07 -2.18 13.13
N VAL A 469 -21.49 -1.80 11.99
CA VAL A 469 -22.18 -0.99 10.97
C VAL A 469 -23.34 -1.77 10.32
N PHE A 470 -23.26 -3.10 10.30
CA PHE A 470 -24.26 -3.98 9.68
C PHE A 470 -24.94 -4.93 10.67
N ALA A 471 -25.11 -4.51 11.92
CA ALA A 471 -25.96 -5.25 12.86
C ALA A 471 -27.43 -5.01 12.56
N ASP A 472 -28.24 -6.07 12.61
CA ASP A 472 -29.69 -5.95 12.66
C ASP A 472 -30.09 -5.15 13.93
N PRO A 473 -30.83 -4.03 13.79
CA PRO A 473 -31.12 -3.15 14.92
C PRO A 473 -32.00 -3.77 16.02
N GLU A 474 -32.78 -4.81 15.71
CA GLU A 474 -33.72 -5.43 16.66
C GLU A 474 -33.11 -6.65 17.36
N THR A 475 -32.31 -7.43 16.65
CA THR A 475 -31.77 -8.71 17.10
C THR A 475 -30.28 -8.64 17.46
N GLY A 476 -29.57 -7.60 17.04
CA GLY A 476 -28.11 -7.48 17.17
C GLY A 476 -27.33 -8.48 16.29
N SER A 477 -28.03 -9.21 15.42
CA SER A 477 -27.41 -10.18 14.52
C SER A 477 -26.56 -9.48 13.48
N LEU A 478 -25.28 -9.87 13.41
CA LEU A 478 -24.30 -9.37 12.45
C LEU A 478 -24.45 -10.07 11.10
N ALA A 479 -25.65 -10.05 10.51
CA ALA A 479 -26.02 -10.89 9.36
C ALA A 479 -25.02 -10.71 8.18
N GLY A 480 -24.20 -11.74 7.96
CA GLY A 480 -23.25 -11.83 6.84
C GLY A 480 -21.96 -10.99 6.96
N LEU A 481 -21.54 -10.62 8.16
CA LEU A 481 -20.19 -10.06 8.41
C LEU A 481 -19.11 -11.12 8.65
N TRP A 482 -19.38 -12.37 8.29
CA TRP A 482 -18.42 -13.46 8.24
C TRP A 482 -18.59 -14.20 6.90
N ARG A 483 -17.52 -14.85 6.42
CA ARG A 483 -17.57 -15.66 5.19
C ARG A 483 -18.72 -16.68 5.27
N GLY A 484 -19.73 -16.53 4.40
CA GLY A 484 -20.85 -17.47 4.27
C GLY A 484 -22.09 -17.20 5.13
N GLY A 485 -22.22 -16.03 5.78
CA GLY A 485 -23.43 -15.66 6.52
C GLY A 485 -24.58 -15.20 5.61
N ASP A 486 -25.82 -15.52 5.99
CA ASP A 486 -27.05 -15.06 5.34
C ASP A 486 -27.42 -13.65 5.83
N HIS A 487 -27.63 -12.71 4.90
CA HIS A 487 -27.89 -11.30 5.20
C HIS A 487 -29.37 -10.98 5.53
N GLY A 488 -30.27 -11.96 5.44
CA GLY A 488 -31.70 -11.77 5.75
C GLY A 488 -32.43 -10.82 4.80
N GLU A 489 -33.76 -10.74 4.91
CA GLU A 489 -34.59 -9.97 3.95
C GLU A 489 -34.50 -8.43 4.13
N ILE A 490 -33.99 -7.95 5.26
CA ILE A 490 -34.07 -6.52 5.68
C ILE A 490 -32.89 -5.67 5.17
N LEU A 491 -31.71 -6.27 4.93
CA LEU A 491 -30.53 -5.52 4.45
C LEU A 491 -30.63 -5.05 2.99
N ARG A 492 -31.67 -5.47 2.27
CA ARG A 492 -31.89 -5.13 0.87
C ARG A 492 -32.31 -3.67 0.62
N ILE A 493 -32.61 -2.89 1.67
CA ILE A 493 -33.07 -1.50 1.58
C ILE A 493 -31.95 -0.48 1.89
N LEU A 494 -30.83 -0.89 2.50
CA LEU A 494 -29.75 0.02 2.90
C LEU A 494 -28.55 0.08 1.93
N GLU A 495 -28.41 -0.90 1.02
CA GLU A 495 -27.37 -0.87 -0.02
C GLU A 495 -27.49 0.33 -0.99
N GLU A 496 -28.70 0.85 -1.22
CA GLU A 496 -28.93 1.98 -2.13
C GLU A 496 -28.54 3.35 -1.53
N GLN A 497 -28.51 3.52 -0.20
CA GLN A 497 -28.16 4.82 0.40
C GLN A 497 -26.67 4.98 0.76
N ILE A 498 -25.97 3.90 1.08
CA ILE A 498 -24.56 3.97 1.51
C ILE A 498 -23.59 4.04 0.31
N SER A 499 -24.05 3.60 -0.87
CA SER A 499 -23.32 3.74 -2.13
C SER A 499 -23.05 5.21 -2.55
N VAL A 500 -23.57 6.22 -1.86
CA VAL A 500 -23.24 7.64 -2.16
C VAL A 500 -22.01 8.15 -1.40
N MET A 501 -21.56 7.46 -0.33
CA MET A 501 -20.47 7.96 0.52
C MET A 501 -19.11 7.26 0.34
N ILE A 502 -19.07 6.08 -0.29
CA ILE A 502 -17.82 5.29 -0.47
C ILE A 502 -17.43 5.14 -1.96
N LEU A 503 -18.31 5.45 -2.90
CA LEU A 503 -18.05 5.39 -4.35
C LEU A 503 -17.34 6.65 -4.87
N GLN A 504 -16.07 6.81 -4.51
CA GLN A 504 -15.15 7.54 -5.39
C GLN A 504 -13.88 6.77 -5.79
N SER A 505 -13.74 5.49 -5.44
CA SER A 505 -12.64 4.67 -6.02
C SER A 505 -12.94 3.16 -6.05
N SER A 506 -12.95 2.60 -7.28
CA SER A 506 -12.75 1.18 -7.66
C SER A 506 -13.96 0.20 -7.72
N LEU A 507 -14.31 -0.19 -8.95
CA LEU A 507 -15.09 -1.36 -9.43
C LEU A 507 -14.51 -1.68 -10.84
N SER A 508 -14.38 -2.90 -11.40
CA SER A 508 -14.67 -4.30 -11.01
C SER A 508 -14.03 -5.28 -12.04
N LYS A 509 -13.84 -6.59 -11.69
CA LYS A 509 -13.79 -7.79 -12.60
C LYS A 509 -13.93 -9.16 -11.85
N ASP A 510 -15.11 -9.51 -11.35
CA ASP A 510 -16.05 -10.56 -11.80
C ASP A 510 -15.70 -11.97 -12.42
N SER A 511 -16.15 -13.13 -11.85
CA SER A 511 -17.29 -14.03 -12.30
C SER A 511 -17.59 -15.39 -11.54
N CYS A 512 -18.90 -15.72 -11.27
CA CYS A 512 -19.70 -16.97 -11.64
C CYS A 512 -20.43 -17.94 -10.63
N ARG A 513 -21.54 -18.58 -11.11
CA ARG A 513 -22.68 -19.30 -10.43
C ARG A 513 -22.70 -20.88 -10.51
N CYS A 514 -23.74 -21.50 -9.89
CA CYS A 514 -24.05 -22.96 -9.76
C CYS A 514 -25.12 -23.54 -10.77
N LEU A 515 -25.02 -24.83 -11.16
CA LEU A 515 -25.83 -25.53 -12.20
C LEU A 515 -26.49 -26.84 -11.72
N LEU A 516 -27.58 -27.29 -12.37
CA LEU A 516 -28.28 -28.56 -12.06
C LEU A 516 -28.66 -29.34 -13.33
N TRP A 517 -28.32 -30.63 -13.38
CA TRP A 517 -28.46 -31.50 -14.56
C TRP A 517 -29.30 -32.75 -14.26
N LYS A 518 -29.99 -33.28 -15.28
CA LYS A 518 -30.67 -34.58 -15.20
C LYS A 518 -30.33 -35.44 -16.42
N TRP A 519 -29.87 -36.66 -16.16
CA TRP A 519 -29.57 -37.67 -17.17
C TRP A 519 -30.85 -38.32 -17.72
N ASN A 520 -30.88 -38.61 -19.02
CA ASN A 520 -31.83 -39.56 -19.60
C ASN A 520 -31.08 -40.66 -20.36
N THR A 521 -31.28 -41.90 -19.93
CA THR A 521 -30.90 -43.14 -20.61
C THR A 521 -31.87 -43.46 -21.75
N PHE A 522 -31.35 -43.78 -22.93
CA PHE A 522 -31.32 -45.14 -23.49
C PHE A 522 -30.31 -45.22 -24.64
#